data_AF-A0A1V5ZEW4-F1
#
_entry.id   AF-A0A1V5ZEW4-F1
#
_cell.length_a   1.000
_cell.length_b   1.000
_cell.length_c   1.000
_cell.angle_alpha   90.00
_cell.angle_beta   90.00
_cell.angle_gamma   90.00
#
_symmetry.space_group_name_H-M   'P 1'
#
loop_
_entity.id
_entity.type
_entity.pdbx_description
1 polymer ?
#
loop_
_entity_poly.entity_id
_entity_poly.type
_entity_poly.pdbx_seq_one_letter_code
_entity_poly.pdbx_strand_id
1 'polypeptide(L)'
;MATLYVETSIVSYLRQPLSNQLIAAARQMLTRRWWEDQRHGYELVISQYVIDEVADGDQHLALERLETLKGLPLLELAPEVDIIAEEIMTRSILPPKAQLDALHIALAAYHRIDYLLTWNCKHIANARILPKIHQVLNDLDYWIPLICTPEEMLDDDAY
;
A
#
# COMPACT_ATOMS: atom_id res chain seq x y z
N MET A 1 17.02 0.97 9.01
CA MET A 1 15.82 0.11 9.04
C MET A 1 15.21 0.17 7.65
N ALA A 2 14.56 -0.88 7.17
CA ALA A 2 13.92 -0.79 5.85
C ALA A 2 12.67 0.10 5.92
N THR A 3 12.40 0.85 4.87
CA THR A 3 11.23 1.72 4.74
C THR A 3 10.04 0.93 4.19
N LEU A 4 8.85 1.16 4.74
CA LEU A 4 7.64 0.47 4.32
C LEU A 4 6.49 1.44 4.18
N TYR A 5 5.98 1.55 2.96
CA TYR A 5 4.80 2.34 2.66
C TYR A 5 3.54 1.52 2.92
N VAL A 6 2.72 1.98 3.86
CA VAL A 6 1.44 1.38 4.21
C VAL A 6 0.35 1.95 3.31
N GLU A 7 -0.20 1.13 2.42
CA GLU A 7 -1.35 1.50 1.57
C GLU A 7 -2.69 1.36 2.34
N THR A 8 -3.69 2.11 1.91
CA THR A 8 -5.01 2.29 2.54
C THR A 8 -5.71 0.99 2.92
N SER A 9 -5.62 -0.05 2.08
CA SER A 9 -6.25 -1.34 2.36
C SER A 9 -5.76 -1.96 3.68
N ILE A 10 -4.50 -1.74 4.08
CA ILE A 10 -3.94 -2.24 5.34
C ILE A 10 -4.68 -1.61 6.53
N VAL A 11 -4.82 -0.28 6.52
CA VAL A 11 -5.52 0.48 7.57
C VAL A 11 -6.99 0.08 7.64
N SER A 12 -7.60 -0.16 6.47
CA SER A 12 -8.98 -0.62 6.35
C SER A 12 -9.18 -1.99 7.02
N TYR A 13 -8.35 -2.99 6.69
CA TYR A 13 -8.45 -4.32 7.30
C TYR A 13 -8.10 -4.33 8.79
N LEU A 14 -7.24 -3.42 9.26
CA LEU A 14 -6.90 -3.30 10.67
C LEU A 14 -8.09 -2.90 11.55
N ARG A 15 -8.90 -1.93 11.09
CA ARG A 15 -9.97 -1.30 11.90
C ARG A 15 -11.40 -1.71 11.54
N GLN A 16 -11.60 -2.43 10.45
CA GLN A 16 -12.94 -2.95 10.15
C GLN A 16 -13.37 -4.03 11.17
N PRO A 17 -14.68 -4.11 11.50
CA PRO A 17 -15.25 -5.25 12.20
C PRO A 17 -14.94 -6.56 11.48
N LEU A 18 -14.81 -7.65 12.22
CA LEU A 18 -14.51 -8.96 11.63
C LEU A 18 -15.57 -9.30 10.57
N SER A 19 -15.12 -9.61 9.36
CA SER A 19 -16.00 -9.92 8.24
C SER A 19 -16.58 -11.32 8.37
N ASN A 20 -17.83 -11.49 7.91
CA ASN A 20 -18.43 -12.83 7.74
C ASN A 20 -17.91 -13.55 6.48
N GLN A 21 -17.15 -12.87 5.63
CA GLN A 21 -16.48 -13.44 4.47
C GLN A 21 -15.13 -14.02 4.89
N LEU A 22 -14.94 -15.34 4.77
CA LEU A 22 -13.77 -16.06 5.27
C LEU A 22 -12.43 -15.44 4.83
N ILE A 23 -12.29 -15.11 3.54
CA ILE A 23 -11.05 -14.53 2.99
C ILE A 23 -10.79 -13.14 3.58
N ALA A 24 -11.83 -12.32 3.71
CA ALA A 24 -11.68 -10.99 4.31
C ALA A 24 -11.32 -11.09 5.79
N ALA A 25 -11.95 -12.01 6.54
CA ALA A 25 -11.61 -12.28 7.93
C ALA A 25 -10.15 -12.72 8.10
N ALA A 26 -9.65 -13.62 7.25
CA ALA A 26 -8.26 -14.05 7.25
C ALA A 26 -7.30 -12.87 7.01
N ARG A 27 -7.58 -12.01 6.01
CA ARG A 27 -6.80 -10.80 5.76
C ARG A 27 -6.78 -9.84 6.95
N GLN A 28 -7.91 -9.67 7.65
CA GLN A 28 -7.97 -8.87 8.88
C GLN A 28 -7.07 -9.44 9.96
N MET A 29 -7.09 -10.76 10.17
CA MET A 29 -6.24 -11.44 11.15
C MET A 29 -4.75 -11.30 10.82
N LEU A 30 -4.37 -11.56 9.56
CA LEU A 30 -2.98 -11.43 9.10
C LEU A 30 -2.49 -9.98 9.21
N THR A 31 -3.34 -9.00 8.87
CA THR A 31 -3.01 -7.57 9.00
C THR A 31 -2.79 -7.18 10.46
N ARG A 32 -3.68 -7.61 11.37
CA ARG A 32 -3.55 -7.33 12.81
C ARG A 32 -2.27 -7.92 13.38
N ARG A 33 -2.00 -9.19 13.04
CA ARG A 33 -0.79 -9.89 13.48
C ARG A 33 0.48 -9.18 12.99
N TRP A 34 0.56 -8.87 11.70
CA TRP A 34 1.70 -8.14 11.16
C TRP A 34 1.87 -6.77 11.83
N TRP A 35 0.76 -6.06 12.05
CA TRP A 35 0.78 -4.75 12.70
C TRP A 35 1.24 -4.81 14.16
N GLU A 36 0.85 -5.84 14.91
CA GLU A 36 1.22 -6.00 16.31
C GLU A 36 2.66 -6.49 16.47
N ASP A 37 3.06 -7.48 15.68
CA ASP A 37 4.31 -8.21 15.90
C ASP A 37 5.48 -7.66 15.06
N GLN A 38 5.23 -7.29 13.79
CA GLN A 38 6.29 -7.11 12.79
C GLN A 38 6.57 -5.65 12.43
N ARG A 39 5.59 -4.76 12.54
CA ARG A 39 5.71 -3.36 12.05
C ARG A 39 6.90 -2.60 12.65
N HIS A 40 7.32 -2.97 13.86
CA HIS A 40 8.42 -2.33 14.58
C HIS A 40 9.80 -2.56 13.94
N GLY A 41 9.90 -3.54 13.04
CA GLY A 41 11.10 -3.77 12.21
C GLY A 41 11.24 -2.83 11.01
N TYR A 42 10.28 -1.93 10.78
CA TYR A 42 10.22 -1.06 9.60
C TYR A 42 10.00 0.41 9.95
N GLU A 43 10.59 1.28 9.13
CA GLU A 43 10.24 2.70 9.13
C GLU A 43 8.98 2.88 8.30
N LEU A 44 7.84 2.92 8.99
CA LEU A 44 6.54 3.05 8.36
C LEU A 44 6.35 4.47 7.83
N VAL A 45 5.92 4.59 6.58
CA VAL A 45 5.53 5.85 5.96
C VAL A 45 4.15 5.71 5.33
N ILE A 46 3.48 6.85 5.13
CA ILE A 46 2.20 6.96 4.43
C ILE A 46 2.20 8.16 3.49
N SER A 47 1.10 8.41 2.79
CA SER A 47 0.92 9.63 1.99
C SER A 47 -0.43 10.28 2.26
N GLN A 48 -0.61 11.50 1.74
CA GLN A 48 -1.89 12.19 1.81
C GLN A 48 -3.03 11.39 1.15
N TYR A 49 -2.75 10.64 0.07
CA TYR A 49 -3.76 9.76 -0.55
C TYR A 49 -4.32 8.74 0.43
N VAL A 50 -3.47 8.17 1.29
CA VAL A 50 -3.93 7.22 2.32
C VAL A 50 -4.86 7.90 3.32
N ILE A 51 -4.51 9.12 3.75
CA ILE A 51 -5.35 9.91 4.66
C ILE A 51 -6.71 10.22 4.04
N ASP A 52 -6.71 10.64 2.77
CA ASP A 52 -7.92 11.01 2.05
C ASP A 52 -8.84 9.79 1.86
N GLU A 53 -8.30 8.63 1.47
CA GLU A 53 -9.09 7.42 1.28
C GLU A 53 -9.63 6.83 2.59
N VAL A 54 -8.85 6.86 3.70
CA VAL A 54 -9.39 6.36 4.97
C VAL A 54 -10.47 7.27 5.54
N ALA A 55 -10.44 8.56 5.19
CA ALA A 55 -11.47 9.53 5.55
C ALA A 55 -12.73 9.41 4.69
N ASP A 56 -12.60 8.95 3.44
CA ASP A 56 -13.72 8.71 2.51
C ASP A 56 -14.42 7.38 2.85
N GLY A 57 -15.24 7.39 3.90
CA GLY A 57 -15.97 6.21 4.35
C GLY A 57 -16.89 6.44 5.54
N ASP A 58 -17.24 5.36 6.24
CA ASP A 58 -18.01 5.43 7.48
C ASP A 58 -17.28 6.31 8.50
N GLN A 59 -17.95 7.37 8.97
CA GLN A 59 -17.33 8.39 9.83
C GLN A 59 -16.81 7.83 11.15
N HIS A 60 -17.44 6.79 11.69
CA HIS A 60 -17.00 6.18 12.94
C HIS A 60 -15.70 5.40 12.74
N LEU A 61 -15.64 4.60 11.66
CA LEU A 61 -14.44 3.86 11.29
C LEU A 61 -13.29 4.76 10.82
N ALA A 62 -13.60 5.89 10.16
CA ALA A 62 -12.61 6.85 9.70
C ALA A 62 -11.78 7.42 10.85
N LEU A 63 -12.41 7.73 11.99
CA LEU A 63 -11.71 8.24 13.18
C LEU A 63 -10.69 7.23 13.71
N GLU A 64 -11.07 5.96 13.83
CA GLU A 64 -10.15 4.91 14.31
C GLU A 64 -8.99 4.65 13.35
N ARG A 65 -9.26 4.72 12.03
CA ARG A 65 -8.22 4.61 10.99
C ARG A 65 -7.24 5.77 11.08
N LEU A 66 -7.73 7.00 11.16
CA LEU A 66 -6.90 8.20 11.27
C LEU A 66 -6.05 8.20 12.55
N GLU A 67 -6.59 7.80 13.69
CA GLU A 67 -5.80 7.67 14.92
C GLU A 67 -4.71 6.60 14.81
N THR A 68 -4.89 5.57 13.97
CA THR A 68 -3.85 4.55 13.72
C THR A 68 -2.68 5.09 12.90
N LEU A 69 -2.96 6.05 12.02
CA LEU A 69 -1.97 6.67 11.14
C LEU A 69 -1.21 7.83 11.82
N LYS A 70 -1.68 8.25 12.99
CA LYS A 70 -1.13 9.39 13.71
C LYS A 70 0.33 9.17 14.09
N GLY A 71 1.17 10.14 13.72
CA GLY A 71 2.61 10.10 13.97
C GLY A 71 3.42 9.34 12.92
N LEU A 72 2.78 8.72 11.92
CA LEU A 72 3.50 8.17 10.78
C LEU A 72 3.95 9.31 9.84
N PRO A 73 5.22 9.33 9.39
CA PRO A 73 5.69 10.29 8.40
C PRO A 73 4.88 10.24 7.10
N LEU A 74 4.58 11.41 6.56
CA LEU A 74 3.97 11.58 5.25
C LEU A 74 5.06 11.80 4.21
N LEU A 75 4.97 11.03 3.12
CA LEU A 75 5.74 11.28 1.91
C LEU A 75 5.29 12.58 1.25
N GLU A 76 6.26 13.39 0.84
CA GLU A 76 6.00 14.62 0.10
C GLU A 76 5.38 14.30 -1.26
N LEU A 77 4.33 15.04 -1.63
CA LEU A 77 3.77 14.96 -2.97
C LEU A 77 4.61 15.83 -3.90
N ALA A 78 5.24 15.21 -4.89
CA ALA A 78 6.07 15.89 -5.89
C ALA A 78 5.41 15.77 -7.28
N PRO A 79 5.50 16.78 -8.17
CA PRO A 79 4.94 16.70 -9.53
C PRO A 79 5.42 15.49 -10.33
N GLU A 80 6.64 15.01 -10.08
CA GLU A 80 7.21 13.82 -10.69
C GLU A 80 6.41 12.55 -10.38
N VAL A 81 5.75 12.49 -9.22
CA VAL A 81 4.89 11.36 -8.84
C VAL A 81 3.73 11.22 -9.82
N ASP A 82 3.10 12.32 -10.22
CA ASP A 82 2.00 12.31 -11.19
C ASP A 82 2.48 11.82 -12.56
N ILE A 83 3.68 12.23 -12.98
CA ILE A 83 4.30 11.80 -14.24
C ILE A 83 4.54 10.29 -14.23
N ILE A 84 5.12 9.76 -13.15
CA ILE A 84 5.37 8.32 -13.01
C ILE A 84 4.04 7.56 -13.02
N ALA A 85 3.03 8.04 -12.29
CA ALA A 85 1.72 7.40 -12.25
C ALA A 85 1.04 7.38 -13.63
N GLU A 86 1.11 8.48 -14.39
CA GLU A 86 0.58 8.55 -15.75
C GLU A 86 1.27 7.57 -16.71
N GLU A 87 2.60 7.44 -16.62
CA GLU A 87 3.37 6.46 -17.39
C GLU A 87 2.98 5.02 -17.03
N ILE A 88 2.81 4.72 -15.72
CA ILE A 88 2.32 3.41 -15.26
C ILE A 88 0.94 3.12 -15.86
N MET A 89 0.01 4.07 -15.77
CA MET A 89 -1.36 3.92 -16.26
C MET A 89 -1.38 3.65 -17.76
N THR A 90 -0.61 4.43 -18.52
CA THR A 90 -0.57 4.36 -19.99
C THR A 90 0.06 3.06 -20.49
N ARG A 91 1.16 2.61 -19.87
CA ARG A 91 1.98 1.50 -20.37
C ARG A 91 1.63 0.14 -19.76
N SER A 92 1.09 0.12 -18.54
CA SER A 92 0.73 -1.13 -17.84
C SER A 92 -0.70 -1.60 -18.11
N ILE A 93 -1.49 -0.82 -18.86
CA ILE A 93 -2.89 -1.09 -19.20
C ILE A 93 -3.76 -1.22 -17.94
N LEU A 94 -3.52 -0.33 -16.97
CA LEU A 94 -4.40 -0.21 -15.82
C LEU A 94 -5.73 0.44 -16.26
N PRO A 95 -6.87 0.03 -15.68
CA PRO A 95 -8.13 0.69 -15.99
C PRO A 95 -8.11 2.14 -15.45
N PRO A 96 -8.78 3.12 -16.09
CA PRO A 96 -8.72 4.53 -15.68
C PRO A 96 -9.03 4.79 -14.19
N LYS A 97 -9.88 3.95 -13.59
CA LYS A 97 -10.22 4.00 -12.17
C LYS A 97 -9.09 3.62 -11.20
N ALA A 98 -7.97 3.10 -11.70
CA ALA A 98 -6.82 2.70 -10.90
C ALA A 98 -5.76 3.81 -10.82
N GLN A 99 -6.11 5.07 -11.14
CA GLN A 99 -5.19 6.21 -11.05
C GLN A 99 -4.57 6.33 -9.65
N LEU A 100 -5.38 6.17 -8.61
CA LEU A 100 -4.93 6.26 -7.22
C LEU A 100 -3.98 5.10 -6.87
N ASP A 101 -4.28 3.90 -7.37
CA ASP A 101 -3.41 2.72 -7.24
C ASP A 101 -2.02 2.98 -7.86
N ALA A 102 -1.98 3.64 -9.03
CA ALA A 102 -0.72 4.02 -9.68
C ALA A 102 0.05 5.09 -8.88
N LEU A 103 -0.65 6.04 -8.25
CA LEU A 103 -0.02 7.06 -7.39
C LEU A 103 0.66 6.45 -6.16
N HIS A 104 0.08 5.41 -5.55
CA HIS A 104 0.75 4.69 -4.46
C HIS A 104 2.09 4.07 -4.91
N ILE A 105 2.10 3.44 -6.07
CA ILE A 105 3.32 2.84 -6.63
C ILE A 105 4.34 3.92 -6.99
N ALA A 106 3.89 5.00 -7.62
CA ALA A 106 4.73 6.12 -8.01
C ALA A 106 5.40 6.78 -6.80
N LEU A 107 4.68 6.97 -5.69
CA LEU A 107 5.26 7.48 -4.44
C LEU A 107 6.34 6.55 -3.88
N ALA A 108 6.06 5.24 -3.85
CA ALA A 108 7.03 4.26 -3.38
C ALA A 108 8.30 4.27 -4.26
N ALA A 109 8.15 4.36 -5.57
CA ALA A 109 9.26 4.43 -6.51
C ALA A 109 10.06 5.74 -6.40
N TYR A 110 9.37 6.89 -6.38
CA TYR A 110 10.00 8.21 -6.31
C TYR A 110 10.81 8.40 -5.02
N HIS A 111 10.20 8.05 -3.88
CA HIS A 111 10.85 8.16 -2.56
C HIS A 111 11.79 6.98 -2.24
N ARG A 112 11.98 6.06 -3.18
CA ARG A 112 12.85 4.88 -3.06
C ARG A 112 12.52 4.01 -1.84
N ILE A 113 11.23 3.80 -1.60
CA ILE A 113 10.73 2.97 -0.51
C ILE A 113 11.07 1.50 -0.78
N ASP A 114 11.53 0.79 0.24
CA ASP A 114 11.93 -0.61 0.10
C ASP A 114 10.71 -1.51 -0.15
N TYR A 115 9.63 -1.31 0.63
CA TYR A 115 8.41 -2.14 0.57
C TYR A 115 7.13 -1.30 0.39
N LEU A 116 6.21 -1.76 -0.47
CA LEU A 116 4.83 -1.28 -0.53
C LEU A 116 3.89 -2.38 -0.05
N LEU A 117 3.28 -2.17 1.12
CA LEU A 117 2.41 -3.15 1.76
C LEU A 117 0.94 -2.89 1.39
N THR A 118 0.28 -3.87 0.78
CA THR A 118 -1.10 -3.72 0.27
C THR A 118 -1.86 -5.04 0.22
N TRP A 119 -3.19 -4.99 0.28
CA TRP A 119 -4.09 -6.08 -0.10
C TRP A 119 -4.76 -5.87 -1.46
N ASN A 120 -4.45 -4.79 -2.19
CA ASN A 120 -4.93 -4.57 -3.54
C ASN A 120 -4.19 -5.46 -4.55
N CYS A 121 -4.49 -6.76 -4.52
CA CYS A 121 -3.99 -7.74 -5.48
C CYS A 121 -4.67 -7.66 -6.86
N LYS A 122 -5.37 -6.55 -7.15
CA LYS A 122 -6.05 -6.33 -8.43
C LYS A 122 -5.27 -5.36 -9.31
N HIS A 123 -4.86 -4.22 -8.76
CA HIS A 123 -4.18 -3.15 -9.49
C HIS A 123 -2.80 -2.76 -8.92
N ILE A 124 -2.44 -3.22 -7.71
CA ILE A 124 -1.13 -2.98 -7.11
C ILE A 124 -0.33 -4.29 -7.04
N ALA A 125 -0.62 -5.16 -6.08
CA ALA A 125 0.06 -6.45 -5.87
C ALA A 125 -0.44 -7.56 -6.80
N ASN A 126 -0.55 -7.29 -8.10
CA ASN A 126 -1.01 -8.29 -9.07
C ASN A 126 0.17 -8.80 -9.91
N ALA A 127 0.50 -10.08 -9.76
CA ALA A 127 1.65 -10.72 -10.41
C ALA A 127 1.62 -10.63 -11.95
N ARG A 128 0.45 -10.43 -12.58
CA ARG A 128 0.34 -10.28 -14.04
C ARG A 128 0.65 -8.88 -14.54
N ILE A 129 0.46 -7.86 -13.70
CA ILE A 129 0.72 -6.45 -14.06
C ILE A 129 2.09 -5.99 -13.57
N LEU A 130 2.58 -6.53 -12.45
CA LEU A 130 3.84 -6.12 -11.83
C LEU A 130 5.03 -6.11 -12.78
N PRO A 131 5.26 -7.14 -13.63
CA PRO A 131 6.36 -7.11 -14.59
C PRO A 131 6.32 -5.91 -15.54
N LYS A 132 5.12 -5.46 -15.94
CA LYS A 132 4.97 -4.27 -16.79
C LYS A 132 5.26 -2.98 -16.02
N ILE A 133 4.78 -2.90 -14.79
CA ILE A 133 5.04 -1.75 -13.90
C ILE A 133 6.55 -1.63 -13.64
N HIS A 134 7.21 -2.75 -13.33
CA HIS A 134 8.67 -2.80 -13.13
C HIS A 134 9.42 -2.37 -14.39
N GLN A 135 8.97 -2.78 -15.57
CA GLN A 135 9.54 -2.33 -16.84
C GLN A 135 9.39 -0.81 -17.01
N VAL A 136 8.22 -0.25 -16.70
CA VAL A 136 8.00 1.21 -16.77
C VAL A 136 8.95 1.95 -15.85
N LEU A 137 9.03 1.54 -14.58
CA LEU A 137 9.91 2.16 -13.60
C LEU A 137 11.38 2.06 -14.02
N ASN A 138 11.81 0.90 -14.52
CA ASN A 138 13.16 0.69 -15.01
C ASN A 138 13.49 1.56 -16.24
N ASP A 139 12.58 1.67 -17.20
CA ASP A 139 12.77 2.47 -18.41
C ASP A 139 12.81 3.98 -18.12
N LEU A 140 12.28 4.39 -16.97
CA LEU A 140 12.32 5.77 -16.46
C LEU A 140 13.43 5.98 -15.42
N ASP A 141 14.31 4.99 -15.20
CA ASP A 141 15.40 5.01 -14.22
C ASP A 141 14.95 5.26 -12.75
N TYR A 142 13.75 4.81 -12.39
CA TYR A 142 13.21 4.88 -11.02
C TYR A 142 13.44 3.59 -10.21
N TRP A 143 13.38 3.73 -8.88
CA TRP A 143 13.44 2.62 -7.95
C TRP A 143 12.21 1.70 -8.08
N ILE A 144 12.43 0.40 -7.92
CA ILE A 144 11.38 -0.62 -7.98
C ILE A 144 11.13 -1.12 -6.54
N PRO A 145 10.05 -0.70 -5.87
CA PRO A 145 9.73 -1.16 -4.53
C PRO A 145 9.30 -2.63 -4.55
N LEU A 146 9.57 -3.39 -3.48
CA LEU A 146 8.97 -4.70 -3.31
C LEU A 146 7.52 -4.55 -2.88
N ILE A 147 6.59 -4.93 -3.75
CA ILE A 147 5.16 -4.90 -3.44
C ILE A 147 4.75 -6.25 -2.85
N CYS A 148 4.21 -6.23 -1.63
CA CYS A 148 3.88 -7.43 -0.88
C CYS A 148 2.60 -7.27 -0.05
N THR A 149 2.04 -8.40 0.34
CA THR A 149 0.94 -8.49 1.30
C THR A 149 1.47 -8.70 2.72
N PRO A 150 0.66 -8.42 3.77
CA PRO A 150 1.04 -8.74 5.15
C PRO A 150 1.39 -10.21 5.37
N GLU A 151 0.78 -11.14 4.63
CA GLU A 151 1.08 -12.57 4.73
C GLU A 151 2.53 -12.89 4.36
N GLU A 152 3.05 -12.24 3.32
CA GLU A 152 4.43 -12.42 2.84
C GLU A 152 5.48 -11.81 3.78
N MET A 153 5.05 -11.06 4.79
CA MET A 153 5.89 -10.32 5.74
C MET A 153 5.77 -10.85 7.18
N LEU A 154 5.11 -12.00 7.37
CA LEU A 154 5.09 -12.71 8.64
C LEU A 154 6.21 -13.75 8.68
N ASP A 155 6.85 -13.90 9.85
CA ASP A 155 7.83 -14.97 10.06
C ASP A 155 7.17 -16.36 10.07
N ASP A 156 7.89 -17.37 9.58
CA ASP A 156 7.41 -18.76 9.39
C ASP A 156 6.94 -19.48 10.68
N ASP A 157 7.31 -18.98 11.88
CA ASP A 157 6.92 -19.54 13.18
C ASP A 157 5.44 -19.28 13.54
N ALA A 158 4.63 -18.94 12.54
CA ALA A 158 3.28 -18.45 12.68
C ALA A 158 2.17 -19.50 12.63
N TYR A 159 2.49 -20.78 12.41
CA TYR A 159 1.53 -21.88 12.25
C TYR A 159 1.78 -23.06 13.19
#